data_AF-A0A1V5XEN5-F1
#
_entry.id   AF-A0A1V5XEN5-F1
#
_cell.length_a   1.000
_cell.length_b   1.000
_cell.length_c   1.000
_cell.angle_alpha   90.00
_cell.angle_beta   90.00
_cell.angle_gamma   90.00
#
_symmetry.space_group_name_H-M   'P 1'
#
loop_
_entity.id
_entity.type
_entity.pdbx_description
1 polymer ?
#
loop_
_entity_poly.entity_id
_entity_poly.type
_entity_poly.pdbx_seq_one_letter_code
_entity_poly.pdbx_strand_id
1 'polypeptide(L)'
;MKTRTNVDARNREKDFLARAGALAWALPTDSWLYEDDCLVVVSKPAGMSVSGSEHDLLSRVRIILDFQAKSTEGLGAPIHLDRDVSGVVALAASKQANASMSRQVQQHALSWTFVVAVSCSFDLAPRGQRDVGVIRDRNGLMRASRGKSDKRVHLDYQVQSRQGDRYLIEVRCADGPRAIRAVLASMGIAVAGDVVFKGPEASRLLLHAKQLTLLHPRHEGVVTYQAPEPWAFHAWMHRQQRAEQLDTSSLAQALKEAACKRFSLCARGLEAFRHVHGEAEGLRGLDIEWYGNHAVVWVEEQTCDRAVDGLLAVLGEWEPAGIYLKKRPKQASRASDGQGAPLVFSHAVRGQNTPEPFSILEDGLEYLVDLGQGLSTGLFLDMRRNRAWVRQNSHGAEVLNLFSYTCSFTVAAAAGGAKRTVSVDISKRSLEVGDRNLLKNGLKSPNHEFVCDDVRRWVERANRHPHRFDMIIFDPPSFGTSRWGRFSVMRDYESLVSLTMRLLRDGGWLLACTNHRAVRMGKLQGWLQSAASAAGCRWTVLERASADLDFPVGLEGEPHLKAFRCRVAWK
;
A
#
# COMPACT_ATOMS: atom_id res chain seq x y z
N MET A 1 29.71 -11.37 30.70
CA MET A 1 29.79 -11.30 29.22
C MET A 1 28.72 -10.34 28.69
N LYS A 2 28.96 -9.03 28.74
CA LYS A 2 28.00 -7.96 28.35
C LYS A 2 28.69 -6.90 27.47
N THR A 3 29.36 -7.32 26.39
CA THR A 3 30.10 -6.35 25.54
C THR A 3 30.15 -6.66 24.04
N ARG A 4 29.54 -7.75 23.54
CA ARG A 4 29.56 -8.07 22.09
C ARG A 4 28.31 -7.71 21.29
N THR A 5 27.16 -7.41 21.92
CA THR A 5 25.89 -7.17 21.21
C THR A 5 25.60 -5.70 20.87
N ASN A 6 26.31 -4.74 21.48
CA ASN A 6 26.00 -3.32 21.30
C ASN A 6 26.80 -2.64 20.17
N VAL A 7 27.85 -3.31 19.66
CA VAL A 7 28.68 -2.81 18.57
C VAL A 7 28.09 -3.18 17.21
N ASP A 8 27.51 -4.38 17.07
CA ASP A 8 26.83 -4.82 15.83
C ASP A 8 25.51 -4.07 15.57
N ALA A 9 24.72 -3.78 16.61
CA ALA A 9 23.50 -2.98 16.47
C ALA A 9 23.82 -1.54 16.05
N ARG A 10 24.87 -0.93 16.63
CA ARG A 10 25.32 0.43 16.27
C ARG A 10 26.00 0.50 14.91
N ASN A 11 26.67 -0.57 14.47
CA ASN A 11 27.22 -0.65 13.11
C ASN A 11 26.12 -0.88 12.07
N ARG A 12 25.07 -1.66 12.38
CA ARG A 12 23.87 -1.78 11.51
C ARG A 12 23.04 -0.50 11.48
N GLU A 13 22.92 0.21 12.59
CA GLU A 13 22.27 1.52 12.67
C GLU A 13 23.08 2.59 11.92
N LYS A 14 24.42 2.54 11.99
CA LYS A 14 25.31 3.38 11.17
C LYS A 14 25.33 3.01 9.70
N ASP A 15 25.21 1.73 9.32
CA ASP A 15 25.05 1.29 7.93
C ASP A 15 23.66 1.63 7.39
N PHE A 16 22.62 1.56 8.22
CA PHE A 16 21.29 2.05 7.90
C PHE A 16 21.29 3.57 7.75
N LEU A 17 22.00 4.32 8.59
CA LEU A 17 22.17 5.77 8.50
C LEU A 17 23.13 6.20 7.36
N ALA A 18 24.10 5.37 6.98
CA ALA A 18 24.93 5.58 5.79
C ALA A 18 24.17 5.24 4.50
N ARG A 19 23.31 4.21 4.52
CA ARG A 19 22.27 3.97 3.50
C ARG A 19 21.18 5.04 3.54
N ALA A 20 20.98 5.72 4.67
CA ALA A 20 20.15 6.90 4.80
C ALA A 20 20.75 8.16 4.17
N GLY A 21 21.96 8.10 3.62
CA GLY A 21 22.38 9.06 2.58
C GLY A 21 21.44 9.04 1.36
N ALA A 22 20.75 7.92 1.09
CA ALA A 22 19.68 7.81 0.10
C ALA A 22 18.29 8.18 0.65
N LEU A 23 18.19 8.52 1.95
CA LEU A 23 17.03 9.15 2.53
C LEU A 23 17.32 10.67 2.54
N ALA A 24 16.95 11.36 1.47
CA ALA A 24 16.74 12.81 1.44
C ALA A 24 15.32 13.13 1.95
N TRP A 25 14.99 12.64 3.15
CA TRP A 25 13.65 12.28 3.61
C TRP A 25 12.79 13.43 4.15
N ALA A 26 11.76 13.85 3.42
CA ALA A 26 10.39 14.05 3.95
C ALA A 26 9.41 14.54 2.87
N LEU A 27 9.97 15.03 1.77
CA LEU A 27 9.37 15.28 0.48
C LEU A 27 10.31 14.65 -0.57
N PRO A 28 9.84 13.96 -1.61
CA PRO A 28 10.67 13.71 -2.79
C PRO A 28 11.34 15.03 -3.19
N THR A 29 12.59 15.03 -3.64
CA THR A 29 13.26 16.24 -4.17
C THR A 29 12.37 16.98 -5.17
N ASP A 30 11.62 16.21 -5.95
CA ASP A 30 10.70 16.68 -7.00
C ASP A 30 9.41 17.33 -6.43
N SER A 31 9.20 17.26 -5.11
CA SER A 31 8.15 18.01 -4.41
C SER A 31 8.63 19.35 -3.87
N TRP A 32 9.93 19.67 -3.91
CA TRP A 32 10.43 21.01 -3.65
C TRP A 32 10.40 21.82 -4.94
N LEU A 33 9.42 22.73 -5.08
CA LEU A 33 9.15 23.42 -6.33
C LEU A 33 9.90 24.75 -6.44
N TYR A 34 10.05 25.46 -5.32
CA TYR A 34 10.72 26.75 -5.26
C TYR A 34 11.09 27.09 -3.82
N GLU A 35 12.19 27.81 -3.63
CA GLU A 35 12.56 28.39 -2.34
C GLU A 35 13.32 29.70 -2.54
N ASP A 36 12.95 30.69 -1.73
CA ASP A 36 13.73 31.88 -1.47
C ASP A 36 13.58 32.32 0.01
N ASP A 37 14.09 33.49 0.36
CA ASP A 37 13.99 34.04 1.73
C ASP A 37 12.55 34.29 2.22
N CYS A 38 11.57 34.28 1.32
CA CYS A 38 10.18 34.64 1.60
C CYS A 38 9.22 33.45 1.47
N LEU A 39 9.49 32.53 0.57
CA LEU A 39 8.59 31.46 0.17
C LEU A 39 9.30 30.11 0.16
N VAL A 40 8.60 29.09 0.64
CA VAL A 40 8.91 27.69 0.36
C VAL A 40 7.70 27.10 -0.34
N VAL A 41 7.85 26.72 -1.61
CA VAL A 41 6.76 26.17 -2.42
C VAL A 41 7.00 24.70 -2.66
N VAL A 42 5.98 23.90 -2.36
CA VAL A 42 6.07 22.44 -2.40
C VAL A 42 4.85 21.81 -3.08
N SER A 43 5.05 20.65 -3.70
CA SER A 43 3.97 19.80 -4.18
C SER A 43 3.48 18.90 -3.04
N LYS A 44 2.34 19.25 -2.45
CA LYS A 44 1.75 18.48 -1.35
C LYS A 44 1.15 17.17 -1.88
N PRO A 45 1.49 16.00 -1.31
CA PRO A 45 0.78 14.76 -1.60
C PRO A 45 -0.66 14.78 -1.03
N ALA A 46 -1.54 13.94 -1.54
CA ALA A 46 -2.85 13.73 -0.92
C ALA A 46 -2.76 12.90 0.36
N GLY A 47 -3.77 13.04 1.22
CA GLY A 47 -3.84 12.38 2.53
C GLY A 47 -3.08 13.11 3.64
N MET A 48 -2.38 14.20 3.30
CA MET A 48 -1.55 15.02 4.21
C MET A 48 -2.19 16.39 4.44
N SER A 49 -2.34 16.80 5.70
CA SER A 49 -2.75 18.16 6.05
C SER A 49 -1.61 19.14 5.80
N VAL A 50 -1.93 20.40 5.47
CA VAL A 50 -0.90 21.45 5.36
C VAL A 50 -0.29 21.78 6.72
N SER A 51 -1.13 21.97 7.73
CA SER A 51 -0.73 22.25 9.11
C SER A 51 -1.77 21.72 10.10
N GLY A 52 -1.43 21.68 11.39
CA GLY A 52 -2.31 21.31 12.50
C GLY A 52 -2.30 19.83 12.89
N SER A 53 -1.31 19.04 12.45
CA SER A 53 -1.15 17.64 12.88
C SER A 53 0.32 17.26 13.03
N GLU A 54 0.64 16.29 13.89
CA GLU A 54 2.02 15.87 14.20
C GLU A 54 2.88 15.48 12.97
N HIS A 55 2.24 15.10 11.85
CA HIS A 55 2.91 14.69 10.61
C HIS A 55 2.43 15.47 9.38
N ASP A 56 2.06 16.75 9.56
CA ASP A 56 1.67 17.64 8.47
C ASP A 56 2.84 18.11 7.58
N LEU A 57 2.50 18.78 6.47
CA LEU A 57 3.45 19.32 5.50
C LEU A 57 4.40 20.34 6.14
N LEU A 58 3.87 21.27 6.94
CA LEU A 58 4.65 22.32 7.59
C LEU A 58 5.75 21.75 8.50
N SER A 59 5.40 20.75 9.30
CA SER A 59 6.34 20.06 10.20
C SER A 59 7.43 19.32 9.42
N ARG A 60 7.08 18.70 8.28
CA ARG A 60 8.05 18.05 7.39
C ARG A 60 9.02 19.03 6.75
N VAL A 61 8.51 20.13 6.22
CA VAL A 61 9.34 21.21 5.65
C VAL A 61 10.27 21.77 6.70
N ARG A 62 9.78 21.97 7.94
CA ARG A 62 10.60 22.43 9.06
C ARG A 62 11.78 21.50 9.32
N ILE A 63 11.54 20.20 9.42
CA ILE A 63 12.61 19.20 9.63
C ILE A 63 13.65 19.26 8.51
N ILE A 64 13.23 19.39 7.25
CA ILE A 64 14.14 19.52 6.10
C ILE A 64 14.99 20.78 6.23
N LEU A 65 14.38 21.93 6.52
CA LEU A 65 15.08 23.21 6.65
C LEU A 65 16.07 23.20 7.84
N ASP A 66 15.66 22.66 8.98
CA ASP A 66 16.53 22.50 10.15
C ASP A 66 17.73 21.60 9.83
N PHE A 67 17.52 20.51 9.08
CA PHE A 67 18.61 19.64 8.61
C PHE A 67 19.57 20.35 7.65
N GLN A 68 19.05 21.28 6.85
CA GLN A 68 19.85 22.15 5.97
C GLN A 68 20.48 23.35 6.70
N ALA A 69 20.36 23.42 8.04
CA ALA A 69 20.83 24.53 8.87
C ALA A 69 20.24 25.91 8.46
N LYS A 70 19.02 25.92 7.92
CA LYS A 70 18.27 27.14 7.59
C LYS A 70 17.36 27.55 8.74
N SER A 71 17.15 28.85 8.91
CA SER A 71 16.23 29.35 9.95
C SER A 71 14.79 28.95 9.64
N THR A 72 14.10 28.41 10.64
CA THR A 72 12.66 28.10 10.59
C THR A 72 11.83 29.11 11.38
N GLU A 73 12.44 30.21 11.85
CA GLU A 73 11.74 31.25 12.59
C GLU A 73 10.77 32.03 11.69
N GLY A 74 9.48 31.96 12.01
CA GLY A 74 8.44 32.63 11.22
C GLY A 74 7.92 31.82 10.04
N LEU A 75 8.33 30.55 9.91
CA LEU A 75 7.73 29.61 8.97
C LEU A 75 6.22 29.49 9.23
N GLY A 76 5.41 29.69 8.20
CA GLY A 76 3.95 29.74 8.31
C GLY A 76 3.24 29.12 7.11
N ALA A 77 2.00 28.70 7.32
CA ALA A 77 1.15 28.10 6.29
C ALA A 77 -0.14 28.91 6.08
N PRO A 78 -0.08 30.13 5.51
CA PRO A 78 -1.25 30.98 5.35
C PRO A 78 -2.22 30.44 4.27
N ILE A 79 -1.70 29.63 3.34
CA ILE A 79 -2.47 29.00 2.27
C ILE A 79 -2.74 27.54 2.64
N HIS A 80 -4.01 27.17 2.71
CA HIS A 80 -4.43 25.82 3.05
C HIS A 80 -5.06 25.10 1.85
N LEU A 81 -4.63 23.87 1.65
CA LEU A 81 -5.25 22.92 0.74
C LEU A 81 -5.85 21.78 1.57
N ASP A 82 -7.02 21.27 1.15
CA ASP A 82 -7.67 20.16 1.85
C ASP A 82 -6.75 18.92 1.91
N ARG A 83 -6.86 18.14 3.00
CA ARG A 83 -6.01 16.97 3.28
C ARG A 83 -5.88 16.03 2.07
N ASP A 84 -6.99 15.71 1.44
CA ASP A 84 -7.04 14.73 0.34
C ASP A 84 -6.78 15.33 -1.04
N VAL A 85 -6.61 16.65 -1.13
CA VAL A 85 -6.28 17.35 -2.38
C VAL A 85 -4.76 17.46 -2.48
N SER A 86 -4.18 17.00 -3.58
CA SER A 86 -2.74 17.14 -3.85
C SER A 86 -2.44 18.45 -4.58
N GLY A 87 -1.18 18.86 -4.62
CA GLY A 87 -0.72 19.93 -5.52
C GLY A 87 0.02 21.05 -4.81
N VAL A 88 0.21 22.15 -5.54
CA VAL A 88 1.08 23.26 -5.13
C VAL A 88 0.57 23.91 -3.84
N VAL A 89 1.48 24.11 -2.89
CA VAL A 89 1.27 24.85 -1.65
C VAL A 89 2.46 25.77 -1.43
N ALA A 90 2.21 27.06 -1.22
CA ALA A 90 3.22 28.03 -0.83
C ALA A 90 3.16 28.26 0.68
N LEU A 91 4.29 28.04 1.35
CA LEU A 91 4.53 28.34 2.75
C LEU A 91 5.32 29.65 2.84
N ALA A 92 5.05 30.43 3.89
CA ALA A 92 5.83 31.62 4.18
C ALA A 92 7.11 31.22 4.93
N ALA A 93 8.27 31.65 4.45
CA ALA A 93 9.57 31.41 5.08
C ALA A 93 9.91 32.44 6.17
N SER A 94 9.11 33.52 6.32
CA SER A 94 9.33 34.57 7.31
C SER A 94 8.02 35.17 7.84
N LYS A 95 8.08 35.84 8.99
CA LYS A 95 6.93 36.55 9.60
C LYS A 95 6.33 37.60 8.65
N GLN A 96 7.18 38.35 7.93
CA GLN A 96 6.74 39.35 6.96
C GLN A 96 6.02 38.71 5.77
N ALA A 97 6.58 37.62 5.22
CA ALA A 97 5.94 36.87 4.15
C ALA A 97 4.59 36.29 4.60
N ASN A 98 4.52 35.76 5.82
CA ASN A 98 3.30 35.20 6.38
C ASN A 98 2.19 36.25 6.50
N ALA A 99 2.52 37.45 6.97
CA ALA A 99 1.58 38.58 7.03
C ALA A 99 1.14 39.05 5.64
N SER A 100 2.06 39.11 4.66
CA SER A 100 1.73 39.48 3.28
C SER A 100 0.77 38.46 2.64
N MET A 101 1.11 37.18 2.69
CA MET A 101 0.30 36.10 2.12
C MET A 101 -1.06 35.97 2.81
N SER A 102 -1.12 36.14 4.14
CA SER A 102 -2.39 36.12 4.88
C SER A 102 -3.35 37.23 4.41
N ARG A 103 -2.83 38.44 4.13
CA ARG A 103 -3.63 39.52 3.54
C ARG A 103 -4.13 39.16 2.14
N GLN A 104 -3.27 38.57 1.31
CA GLN A 104 -3.67 38.13 -0.04
C GLN A 104 -4.79 37.08 0.00
N VAL A 105 -4.73 36.13 0.94
CA VAL A 105 -5.79 35.13 1.17
C VAL A 105 -7.10 35.82 1.58
N GLN A 106 -7.05 36.75 2.54
CA GLN A 106 -8.22 37.49 3.02
C GLN A 106 -8.86 38.36 1.93
N GLN A 107 -8.05 38.91 1.03
CA GLN A 107 -8.48 39.75 -0.08
C GLN A 107 -8.89 38.94 -1.32
N HIS A 108 -8.87 37.61 -1.27
CA HIS A 108 -9.13 36.74 -2.42
C HIS A 108 -8.23 37.05 -3.64
N ALA A 109 -6.99 37.48 -3.39
CA ALA A 109 -6.02 37.88 -4.42
C ALA A 109 -5.23 36.70 -5.02
N LEU A 110 -5.61 35.47 -4.69
CA LEU A 110 -4.99 34.26 -5.20
C LEU A 110 -5.75 33.74 -6.42
N SER A 111 -5.02 33.28 -7.43
CA SER A 111 -5.61 32.58 -8.57
C SER A 111 -5.14 31.13 -8.61
N TRP A 112 -6.08 30.23 -8.87
CA TRP A 112 -5.85 28.79 -8.86
C TRP A 112 -6.27 28.14 -10.16
N THR A 113 -5.45 27.20 -10.60
CA THR A 113 -5.82 26.24 -11.64
C THR A 113 -5.72 24.83 -11.07
N PHE A 114 -6.82 24.09 -11.18
CA PHE A 114 -6.92 22.71 -10.74
C PHE A 114 -6.99 21.77 -11.93
N VAL A 115 -6.50 20.55 -11.75
CA VAL A 115 -6.83 19.43 -12.63
C VAL A 115 -7.71 18.46 -11.86
N VAL A 116 -8.77 17.99 -12.51
CA VAL A 116 -9.78 17.11 -11.93
C VAL A 116 -10.04 15.95 -12.88
N ALA A 117 -9.96 14.73 -12.37
CA ALA A 117 -10.44 13.57 -13.11
C ALA A 117 -11.91 13.32 -12.76
N VAL A 118 -12.76 13.27 -13.77
CA VAL A 118 -14.22 13.17 -13.61
C VAL A 118 -14.80 12.08 -14.52
N SER A 119 -15.91 11.48 -14.12
CA SER A 119 -16.76 10.65 -14.98
C SER A 119 -18.08 11.37 -15.25
N CYS A 120 -18.54 11.29 -16.50
CA CYS A 120 -19.79 11.89 -16.95
C CYS A 120 -20.62 10.85 -17.69
N SER A 121 -21.90 10.72 -17.37
CA SER A 121 -22.85 9.88 -18.11
C SER A 121 -23.35 10.52 -19.42
N PHE A 122 -22.77 11.67 -19.79
CA PHE A 122 -23.11 12.48 -20.95
C PHE A 122 -21.84 13.05 -21.58
N ASP A 123 -21.94 13.55 -22.82
CA ASP A 123 -20.83 14.21 -23.49
C ASP A 123 -20.58 15.60 -22.90
N LEU A 124 -19.44 15.76 -22.24
CA LEU A 124 -19.06 17.03 -21.64
C LEU A 124 -18.53 17.99 -22.73
N ALA A 125 -19.06 19.22 -22.77
CA ALA A 125 -18.61 20.23 -23.71
C ALA A 125 -17.10 20.53 -23.53
N PRO A 126 -16.35 20.86 -24.60
CA PRO A 126 -14.91 21.10 -24.50
C PRO A 126 -14.52 22.23 -23.53
N ARG A 127 -15.43 23.21 -23.35
CA ARG A 127 -15.32 24.29 -22.37
C ARG A 127 -16.68 24.56 -21.77
N GLY A 128 -16.70 25.05 -20.54
CA GLY A 128 -17.93 25.55 -19.94
C GLY A 128 -17.66 26.47 -18.77
N GLN A 129 -18.65 27.32 -18.49
CA GLN A 129 -18.65 28.25 -17.37
C GLN A 129 -19.88 27.98 -16.53
N ARG A 130 -19.74 28.07 -15.21
CA ARG A 130 -20.84 27.91 -14.26
C ARG A 130 -20.74 28.95 -13.17
N ASP A 131 -21.89 29.51 -12.83
CA ASP A 131 -22.05 30.39 -11.68
C ASP A 131 -23.21 29.85 -10.85
N VAL A 132 -22.87 29.26 -9.70
CA VAL A 132 -23.79 28.49 -8.86
C VAL A 132 -23.77 29.04 -7.44
N GLY A 133 -24.94 29.32 -6.89
CA GLY A 133 -25.08 29.64 -5.47
C GLY A 133 -24.72 28.42 -4.63
N VAL A 134 -23.92 28.57 -3.58
CA VAL A 134 -23.52 27.46 -2.69
C VAL A 134 -23.92 27.75 -1.24
N ILE A 135 -24.26 26.70 -0.50
CA ILE A 135 -24.58 26.76 0.92
C ILE A 135 -23.77 25.72 1.69
N ARG A 136 -23.66 25.87 3.01
CA ARG A 136 -23.16 24.82 3.89
C ARG A 136 -24.34 24.10 4.54
N ASP A 137 -24.35 22.78 4.50
CA ASP A 137 -25.36 22.00 5.21
C ASP A 137 -25.06 21.93 6.72
N ARG A 138 -25.93 21.24 7.48
CA ARG A 138 -25.83 21.11 8.95
C ARG A 138 -24.52 20.45 9.40
N ASN A 139 -23.86 19.71 8.52
CA ASN A 139 -22.59 19.03 8.79
C ASN A 139 -21.38 19.87 8.29
N GLY A 140 -21.62 21.10 7.85
CA GLY A 140 -20.59 22.01 7.33
C GLY A 140 -20.14 21.71 5.90
N LEU A 141 -20.77 20.74 5.22
CA LEU A 141 -20.43 20.34 3.85
C LEU A 141 -21.02 21.36 2.86
N MET A 142 -20.17 21.81 1.93
CA MET A 142 -20.56 22.75 0.88
C MET A 142 -21.37 22.03 -0.21
N ARG A 143 -22.52 22.59 -0.59
CA ARG A 143 -23.40 22.05 -1.64
C ARG A 143 -23.94 23.18 -2.52
N ALA A 144 -24.27 22.88 -3.77
CA ALA A 144 -25.03 23.81 -4.60
C ALA A 144 -26.43 24.07 -4.01
N SER A 145 -26.82 25.34 -3.97
CA SER A 145 -28.14 25.80 -3.56
C SER A 145 -29.13 25.64 -4.70
N ARG A 146 -30.35 25.22 -4.37
CA ARG A 146 -31.49 25.22 -5.29
C ARG A 146 -32.29 26.53 -5.23
N GLY A 147 -31.93 27.46 -4.35
CA GLY A 147 -32.59 28.75 -4.15
C GLY A 147 -31.60 29.91 -4.02
N LYS A 148 -32.04 31.06 -3.50
CA LYS A 148 -31.14 32.20 -3.22
C LYS A 148 -30.01 31.77 -2.28
N SER A 149 -28.79 32.18 -2.59
CA SER A 149 -27.62 32.02 -1.74
C SER A 149 -26.83 33.33 -1.73
N ASP A 150 -26.33 33.69 -0.56
CA ASP A 150 -25.48 34.86 -0.35
C ASP A 150 -24.06 34.65 -0.92
N LYS A 151 -23.68 33.39 -1.17
CA LYS A 151 -22.39 33.04 -1.78
C LYS A 151 -22.59 32.37 -3.14
N ARG A 152 -21.94 32.91 -4.16
CA ARG A 152 -21.90 32.36 -5.52
C ARG A 152 -20.47 31.94 -5.87
N VAL A 153 -20.34 30.82 -6.57
CA VAL A 153 -19.07 30.24 -7.01
C VAL A 153 -19.04 30.27 -8.52
N HIS A 154 -18.03 30.93 -9.06
CA HIS A 154 -17.72 30.94 -10.48
C HIS A 154 -16.69 29.86 -10.78
N LEU A 155 -17.00 29.00 -11.75
CA LEU A 155 -16.17 27.89 -12.18
C LEU A 155 -16.08 27.87 -13.70
N ASP A 156 -14.88 27.99 -14.22
CA ASP A 156 -14.56 27.74 -15.62
C ASP A 156 -13.86 26.41 -15.74
N TYR A 157 -14.22 25.61 -16.75
CA TYR A 157 -13.50 24.38 -17.06
C TYR A 157 -13.18 24.25 -18.53
N GLN A 158 -12.10 23.53 -18.80
CA GLN A 158 -11.69 23.10 -20.13
C GLN A 158 -11.33 21.61 -20.09
N VAL A 159 -11.86 20.84 -21.03
CA VAL A 159 -11.50 19.43 -21.20
C VAL A 159 -10.09 19.36 -21.79
N GLN A 160 -9.20 18.66 -21.10
CA GLN A 160 -7.83 18.38 -21.55
C GLN A 160 -7.77 17.07 -22.34
N SER A 161 -8.41 16.03 -21.83
CA SER A 161 -8.45 14.72 -22.49
C SER A 161 -9.69 13.92 -22.09
N ARG A 162 -10.03 12.91 -22.89
CA ARG A 162 -11.18 12.03 -22.71
C ARG A 162 -10.82 10.58 -23.03
N GLN A 163 -11.30 9.65 -22.22
CA GLN A 163 -11.22 8.20 -22.42
C GLN A 163 -12.58 7.56 -22.06
N GLY A 164 -13.45 7.36 -23.07
CA GLY A 164 -14.82 6.88 -22.84
C GLY A 164 -15.66 7.89 -22.06
N ASP A 165 -16.16 7.51 -20.89
CA ASP A 165 -16.91 8.36 -19.95
C ASP A 165 -16.01 9.17 -19.00
N ARG A 166 -14.68 8.94 -19.06
CA ARG A 166 -13.69 9.57 -18.20
C ARG A 166 -13.09 10.80 -18.85
N TYR A 167 -12.98 11.88 -18.09
CA TYR A 167 -12.45 13.16 -18.55
C TYR A 167 -11.40 13.66 -17.57
N LEU A 168 -10.33 14.22 -18.14
CA LEU A 168 -9.42 15.08 -17.41
C LEU A 168 -9.79 16.53 -17.75
N ILE A 169 -10.16 17.30 -16.74
CA ILE A 169 -10.57 18.70 -16.92
C ILE A 169 -9.64 19.63 -16.12
N GLU A 170 -9.27 20.74 -16.75
CA GLU A 170 -8.67 21.87 -16.07
C GLU A 170 -9.79 22.78 -15.56
N VAL A 171 -9.70 23.22 -14.32
CA VAL A 171 -10.72 24.02 -13.64
C VAL A 171 -10.09 25.27 -13.03
N ARG A 172 -10.64 26.44 -13.34
CA ARG A 172 -10.30 27.70 -12.67
C ARG A 172 -11.43 28.07 -11.73
N CYS A 173 -11.10 28.21 -10.44
CA CYS A 173 -12.08 28.52 -9.40
C CYS A 173 -11.36 29.13 -8.19
N ALA A 174 -11.70 30.38 -7.85
CA ALA A 174 -11.09 31.12 -6.75
C ALA A 174 -11.53 30.60 -5.36
N ASP A 175 -12.70 29.97 -5.27
CA ASP A 175 -13.27 29.45 -4.01
C ASP A 175 -12.69 28.09 -3.57
N GLY A 176 -11.79 27.53 -4.37
CA GLY A 176 -10.99 26.36 -4.02
C GLY A 176 -11.71 25.00 -4.12
N PRO A 177 -11.07 23.92 -3.61
CA PRO A 177 -11.45 22.54 -3.92
C PRO A 177 -12.86 22.13 -3.50
N ARG A 178 -13.34 22.59 -2.34
CA ARG A 178 -14.69 22.24 -1.84
C ARG A 178 -15.78 22.82 -2.72
N ALA A 179 -15.56 24.04 -3.23
CA ALA A 179 -16.47 24.72 -4.13
C ALA A 179 -16.52 24.02 -5.48
N ILE A 180 -15.36 23.64 -6.04
CA ILE A 180 -15.26 22.85 -7.27
C ILE A 180 -16.11 21.58 -7.18
N ARG A 181 -15.95 20.79 -6.11
CA ARG A 181 -16.69 19.53 -5.93
C ARG A 181 -18.21 19.77 -5.86
N ALA A 182 -18.65 20.79 -5.13
CA ALA A 182 -20.06 21.13 -5.01
C ALA A 182 -20.69 21.57 -6.36
N VAL A 183 -19.97 22.39 -7.13
CA VAL A 183 -20.44 22.87 -8.44
C VAL A 183 -20.47 21.73 -9.46
N LEU A 184 -19.40 20.93 -9.57
CA LEU A 184 -19.35 19.79 -10.49
C LEU A 184 -20.47 18.77 -10.18
N ALA A 185 -20.67 18.45 -8.90
CA ALA A 185 -21.75 17.55 -8.49
C ALA A 185 -23.14 18.08 -8.89
N SER A 186 -23.37 19.39 -8.85
CA SER A 186 -24.63 20.02 -9.30
C SER A 186 -24.87 19.91 -10.81
N MET A 187 -23.81 19.73 -11.59
CA MET A 187 -23.85 19.50 -13.02
C MET A 187 -24.01 18.01 -13.38
N GLY A 188 -24.10 17.11 -12.39
CA GLY A 188 -24.05 15.67 -12.62
C GLY A 188 -22.66 15.16 -13.01
N ILE A 189 -21.60 15.93 -12.75
CA ILE A 189 -20.20 15.56 -13.02
C ILE A 189 -19.59 14.98 -11.75
N ALA A 190 -19.17 13.72 -11.81
CA ALA A 190 -18.69 12.98 -10.64
C ALA A 190 -17.16 13.00 -10.57
N VAL A 191 -16.59 13.59 -9.51
CA VAL A 191 -15.13 13.61 -9.29
C VAL A 191 -14.64 12.24 -8.84
N ALA A 192 -13.61 11.71 -9.48
CA ALA A 192 -13.06 10.40 -9.16
C ALA A 192 -12.47 10.33 -7.74
N GLY A 193 -12.81 9.26 -7.01
CA GLY A 193 -12.42 9.05 -5.61
C GLY A 193 -13.14 9.94 -4.60
N ASP A 194 -14.16 10.69 -5.03
CA ASP A 194 -14.95 11.54 -4.13
C ASP A 194 -15.99 10.73 -3.36
N VAL A 195 -15.65 10.27 -2.16
CA VAL A 195 -16.58 9.51 -1.30
C VAL A 195 -17.78 10.32 -0.82
N VAL A 196 -17.67 11.66 -0.76
CA VAL A 196 -18.72 12.54 -0.22
C VAL A 196 -19.84 12.73 -1.25
N PHE A 197 -19.44 12.94 -2.51
CA PHE A 197 -20.37 13.11 -3.63
C PHE A 197 -20.56 11.82 -4.44
N LYS A 198 -20.12 10.67 -3.90
CA LYS A 198 -20.28 9.32 -4.50
C LYS A 198 -19.69 9.23 -5.91
N GLY A 199 -18.50 9.80 -6.08
CA GLY A 199 -17.71 9.68 -7.29
C GLY A 199 -17.31 8.26 -7.63
N PRO A 200 -16.90 8.00 -8.88
CA PRO A 200 -16.42 6.68 -9.28
C PRO A 200 -15.18 6.28 -8.49
N GLU A 201 -15.01 4.98 -8.24
CA GLU A 201 -13.88 4.44 -7.47
C GLU A 201 -12.52 4.91 -8.04
N ALA A 202 -11.62 5.31 -7.16
CA ALA A 202 -10.25 5.67 -7.48
C ALA A 202 -9.37 5.43 -6.26
N SER A 203 -8.05 5.42 -6.45
CA SER A 203 -7.08 5.21 -5.35
C SER A 203 -7.10 6.34 -4.31
N ARG A 204 -7.60 7.52 -4.68
CA ARG A 204 -7.75 8.73 -3.85
C ARG A 204 -8.66 9.73 -4.55
N LEU A 205 -8.98 10.84 -3.88
CA LEU A 205 -9.61 11.99 -4.54
C LEU A 205 -8.69 12.54 -5.64
N LEU A 206 -9.15 12.47 -6.90
CA LEU A 206 -8.42 12.97 -8.07
C LEU A 206 -8.77 14.43 -8.34
N LEU A 207 -8.37 15.26 -7.40
CA LEU A 207 -8.42 16.71 -7.45
C LEU A 207 -7.04 17.24 -7.09
N HIS A 208 -6.43 18.02 -7.99
CA HIS A 208 -5.05 18.47 -7.86
C HIS A 208 -4.93 19.96 -8.12
N ALA A 209 -4.36 20.71 -7.18
CA ALA A 209 -3.98 22.11 -7.37
C ALA A 209 -2.74 22.17 -8.27
N LYS A 210 -2.96 22.30 -9.58
CA LYS A 210 -1.90 22.30 -10.59
C LYS A 210 -1.09 23.58 -10.54
N GLN A 211 -1.75 24.74 -10.42
CA GLN A 211 -1.09 26.04 -10.37
C GLN A 211 -1.67 26.94 -9.28
N LEU A 212 -0.77 27.73 -8.68
CA LEU A 212 -1.06 28.79 -7.73
C LEU A 212 -0.35 30.04 -8.20
N THR A 213 -1.11 31.10 -8.39
CA THR A 213 -0.61 32.44 -8.71
C THR A 213 -0.88 33.37 -7.54
N LEU A 214 0.16 34.07 -7.09
CA LEU A 214 0.12 35.05 -6.00
C LEU A 214 1.04 36.25 -6.27
N LEU A 215 0.90 37.31 -5.49
CA LEU A 215 1.86 38.41 -5.48
C LEU A 215 3.06 38.02 -4.61
N HIS A 216 4.27 38.14 -5.14
CA HIS A 216 5.46 37.78 -4.37
C HIS A 216 5.58 38.67 -3.10
N PRO A 217 5.84 38.11 -1.89
CA PRO A 217 5.81 38.90 -0.67
C PRO A 217 6.83 40.05 -0.59
N ARG A 218 7.94 39.96 -1.34
CA ARG A 218 9.04 40.94 -1.33
C ARG A 218 9.04 41.91 -2.51
N HIS A 219 8.56 41.50 -3.67
CA HIS A 219 8.67 42.27 -4.91
C HIS A 219 7.29 42.36 -5.57
N GLU A 220 6.94 43.47 -6.22
CA GLU A 220 5.60 43.73 -6.78
C GLU A 220 5.21 42.83 -7.98
N GLY A 221 5.94 41.74 -8.23
CA GLY A 221 5.70 40.80 -9.32
C GLY A 221 4.67 39.72 -8.96
N VAL A 222 3.77 39.45 -9.91
CA VAL A 222 2.90 38.26 -9.87
C VAL A 222 3.74 37.03 -10.24
N VAL A 223 3.70 36.00 -9.39
CA VAL A 223 4.43 34.75 -9.58
C VAL A 223 3.44 33.58 -9.68
N THR A 224 3.73 32.63 -10.56
CA THR A 224 2.95 31.41 -10.73
C THR A 224 3.83 30.20 -10.47
N TYR A 225 3.38 29.34 -9.57
CA TYR A 225 4.03 28.07 -9.26
C TYR A 225 3.18 26.91 -9.76
N GLN A 226 3.84 25.88 -10.27
CA GLN A 226 3.17 24.71 -10.83
C GLN A 226 3.66 23.42 -10.18
N ALA A 227 2.71 22.58 -9.78
CA ALA A 227 2.99 21.21 -9.37
C ALA A 227 2.84 20.25 -10.58
N PRO A 228 3.69 19.21 -10.68
CA PRO A 228 3.52 18.19 -11.70
C PRO A 228 2.24 17.38 -11.44
N GLU A 229 1.56 17.00 -12.53
CA GLU A 229 0.38 16.14 -12.42
C GLU A 229 0.77 14.78 -11.83
N PRO A 230 0.08 14.28 -10.80
CA PRO A 230 0.39 12.98 -10.22
C PRO A 230 0.02 11.83 -11.15
N TRP A 231 0.83 10.76 -11.16
CA TRP A 231 0.61 9.54 -11.94
C TRP A 231 -0.78 8.93 -11.72
N ALA A 232 -1.34 9.06 -10.51
CA ALA A 232 -2.70 8.60 -10.19
C ALA A 232 -3.79 9.07 -11.18
N PHE A 233 -3.63 10.26 -11.80
CA PHE A 233 -4.57 10.77 -12.82
C PHE A 233 -4.46 9.96 -14.12
N HIS A 234 -3.24 9.78 -14.63
CA HIS A 234 -2.98 8.94 -15.80
C HIS A 234 -3.46 7.50 -15.58
N ALA A 235 -3.11 6.89 -14.44
CA ALA A 235 -3.54 5.54 -14.07
C ALA A 235 -5.07 5.38 -14.09
N TRP A 236 -5.81 6.41 -13.66
CA TRP A 236 -7.27 6.39 -13.65
C TRP A 236 -7.88 6.64 -15.04
N MET A 237 -7.28 7.52 -15.85
CA MET A 237 -7.71 7.76 -17.23
C MET A 237 -7.49 6.53 -18.11
N HIS A 238 -6.39 5.81 -17.88
CA HIS A 238 -5.93 4.69 -18.70
C HIS A 238 -5.94 3.35 -17.93
N ARG A 239 -7.01 3.06 -17.17
CA ARG A 239 -7.10 1.88 -16.27
C ARG A 239 -6.78 0.52 -16.89
N GLN A 240 -6.90 0.39 -18.22
CA GLN A 240 -6.66 -0.86 -18.94
C GLN A 240 -5.22 -0.97 -19.48
N GLN A 241 -4.44 0.10 -19.41
CA GLN A 241 -3.07 0.12 -19.88
C GLN A 241 -2.20 -0.76 -18.98
N ARG A 242 -1.31 -1.51 -19.63
CA ARG A 242 -0.33 -2.37 -18.96
C ARG A 242 0.99 -1.62 -18.80
N ALA A 243 1.76 -2.01 -17.79
CA ALA A 243 3.08 -1.43 -17.55
C ALA A 243 4.00 -1.57 -18.77
N GLU A 244 3.90 -2.67 -19.52
CA GLU A 244 4.70 -2.94 -20.73
C GLU A 244 4.42 -1.98 -21.90
N GLN A 245 3.33 -1.21 -21.84
CA GLN A 245 2.92 -0.24 -22.86
C GLN A 245 3.36 1.18 -22.53
N LEU A 246 3.99 1.40 -21.37
CA LEU A 246 4.43 2.72 -20.92
C LEU A 246 5.82 3.04 -21.46
N ASP A 247 6.06 4.32 -21.73
CA ASP A 247 7.40 4.82 -21.96
C ASP A 247 8.19 4.93 -20.64
N THR A 248 9.50 5.11 -20.78
CA THR A 248 10.46 5.23 -19.68
C THR A 248 10.09 6.35 -18.70
N SER A 249 9.64 7.50 -19.21
CA SER A 249 9.31 8.67 -18.39
C SER A 249 8.08 8.42 -17.51
N SER A 250 7.03 7.86 -18.11
CA SER A 250 5.78 7.50 -17.43
C SER A 250 6.03 6.43 -16.37
N LEU A 251 6.85 5.44 -16.69
CA LEU A 251 7.25 4.40 -15.75
C LEU A 251 8.04 4.99 -14.58
N ALA A 252 9.05 5.84 -14.84
CA ALA A 252 9.82 6.51 -13.80
C ALA A 252 8.94 7.34 -12.86
N GLN A 253 8.00 8.11 -13.41
CA GLN A 253 7.05 8.88 -12.62
C GLN A 253 6.16 7.98 -11.74
N ALA A 254 5.68 6.87 -12.30
CA ALA A 254 4.85 5.91 -11.57
C ALA A 254 5.62 5.23 -10.41
N LEU A 255 6.87 4.81 -10.64
CA LEU A 255 7.73 4.23 -9.61
C LEU A 255 8.02 5.24 -8.49
N LYS A 256 8.34 6.49 -8.85
CA LYS A 256 8.55 7.57 -7.88
C LYS A 256 7.30 7.80 -7.02
N GLU A 257 6.11 7.89 -7.61
CA GLU A 257 4.87 8.05 -6.83
C GLU A 257 4.62 6.84 -5.90
N ALA A 258 4.88 5.63 -6.38
CA ALA A 258 4.75 4.41 -5.57
C ALA A 258 5.71 4.44 -4.37
N ALA A 259 6.97 4.86 -4.56
CA ALA A 259 7.94 5.11 -3.48
C ALA A 259 7.41 6.04 -2.40
N CYS A 260 6.85 7.19 -2.81
CA CYS A 260 6.34 8.21 -1.89
C CYS A 260 5.32 7.62 -0.93
N LYS A 261 4.45 6.73 -1.42
CA LYS A 261 3.43 6.05 -0.61
C LYS A 261 4.04 5.12 0.43
N ARG A 262 5.19 4.48 0.13
CA ARG A 262 5.88 3.53 1.04
C ARG A 262 6.83 4.19 2.03
N PHE A 263 6.97 5.51 1.99
CA PHE A 263 7.88 6.25 2.86
C PHE A 263 7.81 5.85 4.35
N SER A 264 6.59 5.70 4.90
CA SER A 264 6.40 5.34 6.31
C SER A 264 6.83 3.91 6.66
N LEU A 265 6.95 3.01 5.67
CA LEU A 265 7.48 1.66 5.88
C LEU A 265 9.00 1.67 6.04
N CYS A 266 9.69 2.49 5.24
CA CYS A 266 11.14 2.69 5.38
C CYS A 266 11.45 3.32 6.75
N ALA A 267 10.65 4.30 7.18
CA ALA A 267 10.80 4.94 8.49
C ALA A 267 10.59 3.96 9.67
N ARG A 268 9.86 2.86 9.46
CA ARG A 268 9.71 1.77 10.46
C ARG A 268 10.90 0.81 10.50
N GLY A 269 11.89 0.98 9.62
CA GLY A 269 13.05 0.08 9.53
C GLY A 269 12.72 -1.27 8.88
N LEU A 270 11.69 -1.35 8.04
CA LEU A 270 11.38 -2.58 7.30
C LEU A 270 12.39 -2.81 6.18
N GLU A 271 12.99 -3.99 6.15
CA GLU A 271 13.92 -4.38 5.07
C GLU A 271 13.22 -5.07 3.90
N ALA A 272 11.94 -5.43 4.03
CA ALA A 272 11.18 -6.04 2.94
C ALA A 272 9.76 -5.48 2.79
N PHE A 273 9.44 -4.96 1.60
CA PHE A 273 8.13 -4.37 1.30
C PHE A 273 7.79 -4.36 -0.20
N ARG A 274 6.50 -4.29 -0.52
CA ARG A 274 5.99 -4.13 -1.90
C ARG A 274 6.14 -2.66 -2.34
N HIS A 275 7.10 -2.41 -3.22
CA HIS A 275 7.33 -1.08 -3.79
C HIS A 275 6.20 -0.66 -4.73
N VAL A 276 5.82 -1.53 -5.67
CA VAL A 276 4.73 -1.31 -6.63
C VAL A 276 3.77 -2.48 -6.54
N HIS A 277 2.49 -2.16 -6.29
CA HIS A 277 1.39 -3.11 -6.41
C HIS A 277 0.57 -2.80 -7.66
N GLY A 278 0.98 -3.37 -8.80
CA GLY A 278 0.68 -2.75 -10.09
C GLY A 278 -0.79 -2.68 -10.46
N GLU A 279 -1.58 -3.70 -10.11
CA GLU A 279 -3.02 -3.69 -10.35
C GLU A 279 -3.72 -2.52 -9.63
N ALA A 280 -3.22 -2.13 -8.45
CA ALA A 280 -3.79 -1.04 -7.69
C ALA A 280 -3.25 0.35 -8.08
N GLU A 281 -2.13 0.38 -8.79
CA GLU A 281 -1.39 1.61 -9.07
C GLU A 281 -1.31 1.95 -10.56
N GLY A 282 -2.14 1.32 -11.39
CA GLY A 282 -2.18 1.58 -12.84
C GLY A 282 -1.00 1.01 -13.62
N LEU A 283 -0.24 0.10 -13.01
CA LEU A 283 0.91 -0.60 -13.60
C LEU A 283 0.56 -2.08 -13.79
N ARG A 284 -0.55 -2.37 -14.48
CA ARG A 284 -1.05 -3.75 -14.62
C ARG A 284 0.02 -4.65 -15.24
N GLY A 285 0.19 -5.83 -14.64
CA GLY A 285 1.19 -6.81 -15.05
C GLY A 285 2.58 -6.60 -14.43
N LEU A 286 2.77 -5.60 -13.57
CA LEU A 286 4.03 -5.33 -12.88
C LEU A 286 3.84 -5.30 -11.37
N ASP A 287 4.65 -6.04 -10.62
CA ASP A 287 4.86 -5.76 -9.21
C ASP A 287 6.35 -5.68 -8.90
N ILE A 288 6.72 -4.84 -7.93
CA ILE A 288 8.11 -4.69 -7.49
C ILE A 288 8.16 -4.82 -5.98
N GLU A 289 9.12 -5.60 -5.47
CA GLU A 289 9.40 -5.77 -4.04
C GLU A 289 10.86 -5.43 -3.76
N TRP A 290 11.12 -4.83 -2.60
CA TRP A 290 12.46 -4.66 -2.07
C TRP A 290 12.74 -5.70 -0.98
N TYR A 291 13.97 -6.22 -0.96
CA TYR A 291 14.54 -7.10 0.06
C TYR A 291 15.97 -6.62 0.38
N GLY A 292 16.11 -5.85 1.45
CA GLY A 292 17.30 -5.05 1.72
C GLY A 292 17.55 -4.08 0.56
N ASN A 293 18.75 -4.13 -0.02
CA ASN A 293 19.13 -3.31 -1.17
C ASN A 293 18.89 -4.03 -2.53
N HIS A 294 18.15 -5.14 -2.55
CA HIS A 294 17.86 -5.88 -3.77
C HIS A 294 16.39 -5.74 -4.15
N ALA A 295 16.11 -5.65 -5.44
CA ALA A 295 14.76 -5.59 -5.98
C ALA A 295 14.36 -6.93 -6.61
N VAL A 296 13.10 -7.32 -6.43
CA VAL A 296 12.47 -8.39 -7.22
C VAL A 296 11.38 -7.79 -8.07
N VAL A 297 11.51 -7.98 -9.38
CA VAL A 297 10.58 -7.51 -10.39
C VAL A 297 9.74 -8.69 -10.86
N TRP A 298 8.43 -8.57 -10.68
CA TRP A 298 7.43 -9.51 -11.17
C TRP A 298 6.76 -8.95 -12.40
N VAL A 299 6.89 -9.65 -13.53
CA VAL A 299 6.15 -9.38 -14.76
C VAL A 299 5.33 -10.59 -15.17
N GLU A 300 4.42 -10.44 -16.13
CA GLU A 300 3.73 -11.58 -16.71
C GLU A 300 4.63 -12.33 -17.71
N GLU A 301 4.39 -13.63 -17.89
CA GLU A 301 5.15 -14.48 -18.82
C GLU A 301 5.23 -13.90 -20.24
N GLN A 302 4.15 -13.29 -20.74
CA GLN A 302 4.09 -12.71 -22.08
C GLN A 302 4.79 -11.35 -22.25
N THR A 303 5.27 -10.72 -21.18
CA THR A 303 5.88 -9.39 -21.28
C THR A 303 7.16 -9.46 -22.12
N CYS A 304 7.21 -8.61 -23.15
CA CYS A 304 8.29 -8.62 -24.14
C CYS A 304 9.60 -8.06 -23.57
N ASP A 305 10.73 -8.54 -24.09
CA ASP A 305 12.05 -8.21 -23.53
C ASP A 305 12.36 -6.71 -23.59
N ARG A 306 11.92 -6.00 -24.63
CA ARG A 306 12.06 -4.53 -24.71
C ARG A 306 11.40 -3.81 -23.53
N ALA A 307 10.22 -4.26 -23.11
CA ALA A 307 9.53 -3.67 -21.97
C ALA A 307 10.24 -3.99 -20.64
N VAL A 308 10.75 -5.22 -20.51
CA VAL A 308 11.58 -5.63 -19.37
C VAL A 308 12.85 -4.76 -19.30
N ASP A 309 13.55 -4.57 -20.41
CA ASP A 309 14.78 -3.77 -20.46
C ASP A 309 14.55 -2.32 -20.07
N GLY A 310 13.45 -1.71 -20.56
CA GLY A 310 13.03 -0.37 -20.18
C GLY A 310 12.75 -0.26 -18.67
N LEU A 311 12.05 -1.24 -18.10
CA LEU A 311 11.79 -1.30 -16.66
C LEU A 311 13.06 -1.47 -15.83
N LEU A 312 13.96 -2.37 -16.24
CA LEU A 312 15.23 -2.59 -15.57
C LEU A 312 16.15 -1.36 -15.68
N ALA A 313 16.05 -0.59 -16.77
CA ALA A 313 16.76 0.68 -16.94
C ALA A 313 16.27 1.73 -15.94
N VAL A 314 14.96 1.99 -15.89
CA VAL A 314 14.37 2.94 -14.92
C VAL A 314 14.69 2.55 -13.49
N LEU A 315 14.53 1.26 -13.14
CA LEU A 315 14.83 0.78 -11.79
C LEU A 315 16.32 0.82 -11.47
N GLY A 316 17.19 0.71 -12.49
CA GLY A 316 18.65 0.82 -12.36
C GLY A 316 19.11 2.20 -11.93
N GLU A 317 18.37 3.27 -12.24
CA GLU A 317 18.66 4.65 -11.78
C GLU A 317 18.60 4.80 -10.25
N TRP A 318 18.01 3.81 -9.55
CA TRP A 318 17.87 3.78 -8.10
C TRP A 318 19.02 3.02 -7.44
N GLU A 319 20.00 2.58 -8.23
CA GLU A 319 21.23 1.90 -7.81
C GLU A 319 20.99 0.73 -6.84
N PRO A 320 20.07 -0.22 -7.13
CA PRO A 320 19.95 -1.44 -6.34
C PRO A 320 21.26 -2.23 -6.34
N ALA A 321 21.56 -2.90 -5.24
CA ALA A 321 22.67 -3.85 -5.18
C ALA A 321 22.51 -4.97 -6.20
N GLY A 322 21.27 -5.41 -6.45
CA GLY A 322 20.93 -6.33 -7.54
C GLY A 322 19.43 -6.36 -7.84
N ILE A 323 19.06 -6.72 -9.06
CA ILE A 323 17.68 -6.83 -9.54
C ILE A 323 17.42 -8.26 -10.00
N TYR A 324 16.43 -8.91 -9.42
CA TYR A 324 15.96 -10.23 -9.81
C TYR A 324 14.68 -10.10 -10.64
N LEU A 325 14.52 -10.95 -11.66
CA LEU A 325 13.34 -11.00 -12.51
C LEU A 325 12.59 -12.30 -12.30
N LYS A 326 11.27 -12.21 -12.12
CA LYS A 326 10.37 -13.37 -12.05
C LYS A 326 9.18 -13.15 -12.97
N LYS A 327 9.00 -14.04 -13.95
CA LYS A 327 7.87 -14.06 -14.88
C LYS A 327 6.76 -14.95 -14.33
N ARG A 328 5.55 -14.39 -14.16
CA ARG A 328 4.38 -15.12 -13.65
C ARG A 328 3.73 -15.93 -14.77
N PRO A 329 3.62 -17.26 -14.62
CA PRO A 329 3.03 -18.10 -15.66
C PRO A 329 1.53 -17.86 -15.81
N LYS A 330 0.99 -18.05 -17.02
CA LYS A 330 -0.47 -18.01 -17.25
C LYS A 330 -1.25 -19.07 -16.47
N GLN A 331 -0.60 -20.21 -16.18
CA GLN A 331 -1.14 -21.28 -15.36
C GLN A 331 -0.12 -21.67 -14.30
N ALA A 332 -0.54 -21.74 -13.04
CA ALA A 332 0.34 -22.05 -11.90
C ALA A 332 1.08 -23.39 -12.04
N SER A 333 0.56 -24.34 -12.82
CA SER A 333 1.17 -25.66 -13.06
C SER A 333 2.40 -25.62 -13.97
N ARG A 334 2.61 -24.57 -14.78
CA ARG A 334 3.77 -24.51 -15.70
C ARG A 334 5.10 -24.20 -15.03
N ALA A 335 5.08 -23.73 -13.78
CA ALA A 335 6.30 -23.47 -13.02
C ALA A 335 7.14 -24.74 -12.75
N SER A 336 6.56 -25.94 -12.95
CA SER A 336 7.20 -27.24 -12.72
C SER A 336 7.62 -28.00 -13.99
N ASP A 337 7.20 -27.56 -15.19
CA ASP A 337 7.18 -28.45 -16.37
C ASP A 337 8.42 -28.37 -17.27
N GLY A 338 9.42 -27.54 -16.94
CA GLY A 338 10.76 -27.54 -17.57
C GLY A 338 10.82 -27.24 -19.08
N GLN A 339 9.69 -27.01 -19.75
CA GLN A 339 9.61 -26.70 -21.18
C GLN A 339 9.25 -25.22 -21.38
N GLY A 340 10.22 -24.41 -21.81
CA GLY A 340 10.04 -22.98 -22.11
C GLY A 340 11.18 -22.09 -21.61
N ALA A 341 11.08 -20.79 -21.88
CA ALA A 341 11.99 -19.79 -21.33
C ALA A 341 11.93 -19.79 -19.78
N PRO A 342 13.04 -19.51 -19.08
CA PRO A 342 13.06 -19.52 -17.62
C PRO A 342 12.06 -18.51 -17.05
N LEU A 343 11.09 -19.00 -16.28
CA LEU A 343 10.13 -18.16 -15.55
C LEU A 343 10.79 -17.48 -14.33
N VAL A 344 11.88 -18.06 -13.83
CA VAL A 344 12.62 -17.58 -12.67
C VAL A 344 14.11 -17.64 -13.03
N PHE A 345 14.80 -16.54 -12.81
CA PHE A 345 16.24 -16.45 -12.97
C PHE A 345 16.90 -16.70 -11.61
N SER A 346 17.83 -17.66 -11.55
CA SER A 346 18.55 -18.03 -10.33
C SER A 346 19.59 -17.00 -9.87
N HIS A 347 19.78 -15.95 -10.66
CA HIS A 347 20.73 -14.87 -10.41
C HIS A 347 20.06 -13.54 -10.71
N ALA A 348 20.63 -12.47 -10.16
CA ALA A 348 20.23 -11.11 -10.49
C ALA A 348 20.47 -10.85 -11.98
N VAL A 349 19.45 -10.34 -12.67
CA VAL A 349 19.55 -9.93 -14.09
C VAL A 349 20.34 -8.63 -14.26
N ARG A 350 20.53 -7.86 -13.17
CA ARG A 350 21.45 -6.72 -13.07
C ARG A 350 22.04 -6.66 -11.68
N GLY A 351 23.29 -6.21 -11.57
CA GLY A 351 23.98 -6.04 -10.28
C GLY A 351 24.47 -7.36 -9.70
N GLN A 352 24.51 -7.44 -8.37
CA GLN A 352 25.12 -8.52 -7.59
C GLN A 352 24.07 -9.54 -7.15
N ASN A 353 24.50 -10.80 -7.01
CA ASN A 353 23.70 -11.85 -6.40
C ASN A 353 23.70 -11.71 -4.88
N THR A 354 22.60 -12.10 -4.25
CA THR A 354 22.54 -12.28 -2.80
C THR A 354 23.24 -13.58 -2.37
N PRO A 355 23.76 -13.66 -1.14
CA PRO A 355 24.14 -14.94 -0.55
C PRO A 355 22.85 -15.70 -0.20
N GLU A 356 22.46 -16.68 -1.03
CA GLU A 356 21.17 -17.36 -0.88
C GLU A 356 21.25 -18.59 0.04
N PRO A 357 20.35 -18.75 1.03
CA PRO A 357 19.36 -17.76 1.51
C PRO A 357 19.97 -16.73 2.47
N PHE A 358 19.44 -15.49 2.47
CA PHE A 358 19.85 -14.42 3.39
C PHE A 358 18.69 -13.96 4.28
N SER A 359 19.00 -13.14 5.28
CA SER A 359 18.04 -12.67 6.28
C SER A 359 17.53 -11.27 5.94
N ILE A 360 16.24 -11.04 6.13
CA ILE A 360 15.63 -9.70 6.19
C ILE A 360 14.98 -9.46 7.55
N LEU A 361 14.89 -8.20 7.95
CA LEU A 361 14.23 -7.75 9.17
C LEU A 361 12.81 -7.24 8.88
N GLU A 362 11.83 -7.77 9.62
CA GLU A 362 10.46 -7.27 9.66
C GLU A 362 9.97 -7.17 11.11
N ASP A 363 9.62 -5.95 11.55
CA ASP A 363 9.11 -5.65 12.89
C ASP A 363 9.96 -6.29 14.03
N GLY A 364 11.28 -6.26 13.87
CA GLY A 364 12.25 -6.80 14.84
C GLY A 364 12.46 -8.31 14.78
N LEU A 365 11.92 -9.01 13.78
CA LEU A 365 12.12 -10.45 13.55
C LEU A 365 12.87 -10.70 12.25
N GLU A 366 13.80 -11.65 12.28
CA GLU A 366 14.61 -12.06 11.13
C GLU A 366 13.92 -13.20 10.36
N TYR A 367 13.79 -13.06 9.04
CA TYR A 367 13.25 -14.11 8.17
C TYR A 367 14.21 -14.43 7.03
N LEU A 368 14.40 -15.71 6.76
CA LEU A 368 15.17 -16.19 5.61
C LEU A 368 14.37 -16.03 4.31
N VAL A 369 15.01 -15.42 3.32
CA VAL A 369 14.50 -15.23 1.97
C VAL A 369 15.50 -15.72 0.93
N ASP A 370 14.97 -16.06 -0.24
CA ASP A 370 15.72 -16.56 -1.39
C ASP A 370 15.11 -15.95 -2.66
N LEU A 371 15.87 -15.15 -3.39
CA LEU A 371 15.36 -14.40 -4.54
C LEU A 371 15.54 -15.17 -5.85
N GLY A 372 16.54 -16.05 -5.96
CA GLY A 372 16.84 -16.84 -7.15
C GLY A 372 16.00 -18.11 -7.30
N GLN A 373 15.39 -18.64 -6.21
CA GLN A 373 14.66 -19.91 -6.27
C GLN A 373 13.15 -19.74 -6.38
N GLY A 374 12.55 -20.43 -7.35
CA GLY A 374 11.08 -20.57 -7.49
C GLY A 374 10.28 -19.26 -7.59
N LEU A 375 8.95 -19.38 -7.58
CA LEU A 375 8.02 -18.25 -7.64
C LEU A 375 7.66 -17.68 -6.26
N SER A 376 8.34 -18.09 -5.19
CA SER A 376 8.18 -17.49 -3.86
C SER A 376 9.55 -17.03 -3.38
N THR A 377 9.59 -15.95 -2.61
CA THR A 377 10.81 -15.39 -2.02
C THR A 377 11.10 -15.91 -0.62
N GLY A 378 10.23 -16.75 -0.06
CA GLY A 378 10.36 -17.25 1.32
C GLY A 378 9.50 -16.52 2.35
N LEU A 379 8.96 -15.34 2.03
CA LEU A 379 8.08 -14.56 2.90
C LEU A 379 7.00 -13.82 2.11
N PHE A 380 5.74 -14.05 2.48
CA PHE A 380 4.59 -13.31 1.93
C PHE A 380 4.43 -11.97 2.66
N LEU A 381 4.78 -10.86 2.00
CA LEU A 381 4.84 -9.52 2.59
C LEU A 381 3.45 -8.94 2.93
N ASP A 382 2.42 -9.36 2.22
CA ASP A 382 1.01 -8.97 2.45
C ASP A 382 0.47 -9.46 3.80
N MET A 383 1.09 -10.48 4.38
CA MET A 383 0.72 -11.03 5.69
C MET A 383 1.38 -10.32 6.89
N ARG A 384 2.18 -9.26 6.67
CA ARG A 384 2.93 -8.55 7.74
C ARG A 384 2.06 -8.14 8.94
N ARG A 385 0.95 -7.44 8.68
CA ARG A 385 0.01 -7.02 9.74
C ARG A 385 -0.62 -8.20 10.47
N ASN A 386 -0.82 -9.32 9.78
CA ASN A 386 -1.34 -10.53 10.39
C ASN A 386 -0.30 -11.21 11.27
N ARG A 387 0.98 -11.25 10.85
CA ARG A 387 2.08 -11.74 11.70
C ARG A 387 2.22 -10.89 12.96
N ALA A 388 2.19 -9.56 12.82
CA ALA A 388 2.22 -8.64 13.97
C ALA A 388 1.06 -8.90 14.95
N TRP A 389 -0.16 -9.11 14.44
CA TRP A 389 -1.32 -9.46 15.26
C TRP A 389 -1.15 -10.82 15.96
N VAL A 390 -0.68 -11.85 15.26
CA VAL A 390 -0.40 -13.17 15.86
C VAL A 390 0.60 -13.01 17.02
N ARG A 391 1.70 -12.28 16.81
CA ARG A 391 2.69 -12.00 17.86
C ARG A 391 2.06 -11.35 19.09
N GLN A 392 1.22 -10.34 18.90
CA GLN A 392 0.56 -9.62 19.99
C GLN A 392 -0.45 -10.47 20.78
N ASN A 393 -0.98 -11.53 20.18
CA ASN A 393 -2.08 -12.32 20.74
C ASN A 393 -1.68 -13.77 21.09
N SER A 394 -0.38 -14.10 21.09
CA SER A 394 0.10 -15.47 21.30
C SER A 394 0.63 -15.74 22.71
N HIS A 395 0.68 -14.76 23.61
CA HIS A 395 1.26 -14.96 24.95
C HIS A 395 0.58 -16.10 25.73
N GLY A 396 1.33 -17.13 26.08
CA GLY A 396 0.85 -18.32 26.79
C GLY A 396 -0.02 -19.27 25.95
N ALA A 397 -0.27 -18.95 24.67
CA ALA A 397 -1.18 -19.68 23.81
C ALA A 397 -0.57 -20.96 23.22
N GLU A 398 -1.42 -21.95 22.95
CA GLU A 398 -1.14 -23.04 22.02
C GLU A 398 -1.64 -22.68 20.62
N VAL A 399 -0.70 -22.52 19.68
CA VAL A 399 -0.97 -22.01 18.34
C VAL A 399 -0.80 -23.11 17.29
N LEU A 400 -1.77 -23.28 16.41
CA LEU A 400 -1.68 -24.15 15.24
C LEU A 400 -1.52 -23.30 13.98
N ASN A 401 -0.49 -23.57 13.19
CA ASN A 401 -0.22 -22.91 11.92
C ASN A 401 -0.40 -23.93 10.79
N LEU A 402 -1.50 -23.84 10.05
CA LEU A 402 -1.82 -24.73 8.93
C LEU A 402 -1.40 -24.12 7.61
N PHE A 403 -0.86 -24.94 6.71
CA PHE A 403 -0.22 -24.48 5.47
C PHE A 403 0.95 -23.54 5.77
N SER A 404 1.77 -23.95 6.76
CA SER A 404 2.69 -23.05 7.45
C SER A 404 3.81 -22.48 6.58
N TYR A 405 4.08 -23.07 5.41
CA TYR A 405 5.16 -22.69 4.51
C TYR A 405 6.50 -22.60 5.25
N THR A 406 7.18 -21.45 5.23
CA THR A 406 8.44 -21.17 5.94
C THR A 406 8.24 -20.79 7.41
N CYS A 407 7.05 -21.10 7.95
CA CYS A 407 6.64 -20.95 9.33
C CYS A 407 6.75 -19.51 9.87
N SER A 408 6.55 -18.50 9.03
CA SER A 408 6.67 -17.09 9.43
C SER A 408 5.68 -16.69 10.56
N PHE A 409 4.45 -17.22 10.55
CA PHE A 409 3.50 -17.06 11.66
C PHE A 409 3.94 -17.77 12.94
N THR A 410 4.64 -18.90 12.82
CA THR A 410 5.17 -19.65 13.97
C THR A 410 6.27 -18.85 14.67
N VAL A 411 7.16 -18.21 13.89
CA VAL A 411 8.18 -17.28 14.41
C VAL A 411 7.52 -16.13 15.16
N ALA A 412 6.50 -15.51 14.55
CA ALA A 412 5.74 -14.42 15.16
C ALA A 412 5.06 -14.86 16.48
N ALA A 413 4.41 -16.03 16.48
CA ALA A 413 3.76 -16.59 17.66
C ALA A 413 4.76 -16.88 18.80
N ALA A 414 5.89 -17.54 18.47
CA ALA A 414 6.95 -17.84 19.44
C ALA A 414 7.55 -16.55 20.03
N ALA A 415 7.82 -15.53 19.20
CA ALA A 415 8.27 -14.22 19.64
C ALA A 415 7.23 -13.47 20.50
N GLY A 416 5.95 -13.83 20.35
CA GLY A 416 4.83 -13.35 21.16
C GLY A 416 4.66 -14.08 22.49
N GLY A 417 5.51 -15.07 22.78
CA GLY A 417 5.44 -15.87 24.00
C GLY A 417 4.47 -17.05 23.92
N ALA A 418 4.20 -17.59 22.72
CA ALA A 418 3.44 -18.84 22.58
C ALA A 418 4.05 -19.95 23.43
N LYS A 419 3.20 -20.62 24.24
CA LYS A 419 3.61 -21.77 25.06
C LYS A 419 4.03 -22.94 24.19
N ARG A 420 3.29 -23.16 23.09
CA ARG A 420 3.49 -24.26 22.14
C ARG A 420 3.00 -23.84 20.76
N THR A 421 3.69 -24.28 19.73
CA THR A 421 3.22 -24.11 18.35
C THR A 421 3.28 -25.43 17.59
N VAL A 422 2.32 -25.67 16.71
CA VAL A 422 2.37 -26.80 15.76
C VAL A 422 2.27 -26.24 14.35
N SER A 423 3.27 -26.49 13.53
CA SER A 423 3.34 -26.03 12.14
C SER A 423 3.15 -27.20 11.20
N VAL A 424 2.11 -27.18 10.37
CA VAL A 424 1.78 -28.28 9.45
C VAL A 424 1.94 -27.79 8.01
N ASP A 425 2.77 -28.48 7.23
CA ASP A 425 2.94 -28.23 5.81
C ASP A 425 3.28 -29.53 5.06
N ILE A 426 2.98 -29.60 3.76
CA ILE A 426 3.33 -30.75 2.95
C ILE A 426 4.81 -30.75 2.53
N SER A 427 5.44 -29.57 2.51
CA SER A 427 6.81 -29.37 2.06
C SER A 427 7.79 -29.46 3.24
N LYS A 428 8.51 -30.59 3.33
CA LYS A 428 9.60 -30.77 4.28
C LYS A 428 10.65 -29.65 4.16
N ARG A 429 11.01 -29.26 2.94
CA ARG A 429 11.96 -28.16 2.67
C ARG A 429 11.50 -26.84 3.28
N SER A 430 10.20 -26.54 3.22
CA SER A 430 9.67 -25.30 3.80
C SER A 430 9.73 -25.33 5.32
N LEU A 431 9.41 -26.46 5.94
CA LEU A 431 9.52 -26.66 7.39
C LEU A 431 10.97 -26.55 7.88
N GLU A 432 11.94 -27.06 7.12
CA GLU A 432 13.38 -26.90 7.42
C GLU A 432 13.82 -25.43 7.38
N VAL A 433 13.28 -24.62 6.47
CA VAL A 433 13.48 -23.15 6.50
C VAL A 433 12.82 -22.53 7.74
N GLY A 434 11.62 -22.99 8.11
CA GLY A 434 10.93 -22.58 9.33
C GLY A 434 11.72 -22.84 10.61
N ASP A 435 12.33 -24.01 10.73
CA ASP A 435 13.22 -24.34 11.85
C ASP A 435 14.45 -23.41 11.92
N ARG A 436 15.05 -23.11 10.76
CA ARG A 436 16.15 -22.14 10.67
C ARG A 436 15.71 -20.71 11.01
N ASN A 437 14.48 -20.33 10.67
CA ASN A 437 13.92 -19.03 11.07
C ASN A 437 13.75 -18.93 12.59
N LEU A 438 13.24 -19.97 13.27
CA LEU A 438 13.18 -19.99 14.73
C LEU A 438 14.58 -19.91 15.35
N LEU A 439 15.55 -20.65 14.80
CA LEU A 439 16.93 -20.62 15.27
C LEU A 439 17.55 -19.21 15.18
N LYS A 440 17.36 -18.51 14.06
CA LYS A 440 17.87 -17.15 13.87
C LYS A 440 17.33 -16.15 14.89
N ASN A 441 16.07 -16.30 15.27
CA ASN A 441 15.45 -15.43 16.27
C ASN A 441 15.71 -15.87 17.72
N GLY A 442 16.50 -16.93 17.95
CA GLY A 442 16.73 -17.48 19.29
C GLY A 442 15.49 -18.13 19.91
N LEU A 443 14.53 -18.55 19.09
CA LEU A 443 13.23 -19.08 19.49
C LEU A 443 13.10 -20.59 19.30
N LYS A 444 14.16 -21.28 18.88
CA LYS A 444 14.12 -22.73 18.67
C LYS A 444 13.94 -23.46 19.99
N SER A 445 12.91 -24.31 20.07
CA SER A 445 12.53 -25.05 21.26
C SER A 445 11.76 -26.32 20.88
N PRO A 446 11.85 -27.42 21.66
CA PRO A 446 11.00 -28.61 21.44
C PRO A 446 9.50 -28.32 21.53
N ASN A 447 9.08 -27.20 22.12
CA ASN A 447 7.69 -26.77 22.17
C ASN A 447 7.16 -26.24 20.82
N HIS A 448 8.03 -26.05 19.82
CA HIS A 448 7.66 -25.60 18.49
C HIS A 448 7.81 -26.75 17.50
N GLU A 449 6.70 -27.46 17.27
CA GLU A 449 6.65 -28.68 16.47
C GLU A 449 6.47 -28.37 14.97
N PHE A 450 7.15 -29.17 14.14
CA PHE A 450 7.04 -29.14 12.68
C PHE A 450 6.53 -30.49 12.18
N VAL A 451 5.43 -30.49 11.43
CA VAL A 451 4.76 -31.71 10.96
C VAL A 451 4.65 -31.70 9.44
N CYS A 452 5.40 -32.59 8.79
CA CYS A 452 5.34 -32.79 7.35
C CYS A 452 4.16 -33.72 7.00
N ASP A 453 2.98 -33.16 6.73
CA ASP A 453 1.80 -33.93 6.34
C ASP A 453 0.81 -33.12 5.48
N ASP A 454 -0.10 -33.82 4.80
CA ASP A 454 -1.27 -33.22 4.16
C ASP A 454 -2.19 -32.64 5.25
N VAL A 455 -2.44 -31.33 5.16
CA VAL A 455 -3.17 -30.58 6.19
C VAL A 455 -4.57 -31.15 6.46
N ARG A 456 -5.31 -31.56 5.42
CA ARG A 456 -6.65 -32.11 5.60
C ARG A 456 -6.59 -33.40 6.41
N ARG A 457 -5.71 -34.33 6.01
CA ARG A 457 -5.52 -35.60 6.72
C ARG A 457 -5.05 -35.39 8.15
N TRP A 458 -4.16 -34.42 8.36
CA TRP A 458 -3.67 -34.10 9.70
C TRP A 458 -4.80 -33.58 10.59
N VAL A 459 -5.61 -32.63 10.10
CA VAL A 459 -6.76 -32.06 10.81
C VAL A 459 -7.80 -33.14 11.15
N GLU A 460 -8.11 -34.03 10.20
CA GLU A 460 -9.03 -35.16 10.42
C GLU A 460 -8.57 -36.07 11.56
N ARG A 461 -7.26 -36.38 11.63
CA ARG A 461 -6.71 -37.18 12.74
C ARG A 461 -6.67 -36.39 14.06
N ALA A 462 -6.32 -35.11 14.00
CA ALA A 462 -6.27 -34.25 15.17
C ALA A 462 -7.65 -34.09 15.83
N ASN A 463 -8.73 -34.14 15.04
CA ASN A 463 -10.12 -34.07 15.53
C ASN A 463 -10.56 -35.26 16.39
N ARG A 464 -9.75 -36.32 16.54
CA ARG A 464 -9.94 -37.35 17.59
C ARG A 464 -9.80 -36.76 19.00
N HIS A 465 -9.13 -35.62 19.12
CA HIS A 465 -8.97 -34.85 20.34
C HIS A 465 -9.28 -33.37 20.02
N PRO A 466 -10.57 -32.95 20.05
CA PRO A 466 -10.96 -31.58 19.73
C PRO A 466 -10.53 -30.58 20.83
N HIS A 467 -10.73 -29.28 20.57
CA HIS A 467 -10.50 -28.19 21.55
C HIS A 467 -9.08 -28.14 22.14
N ARG A 468 -8.07 -28.15 21.26
CA ARG A 468 -6.66 -28.21 21.66
C ARG A 468 -5.90 -26.90 21.56
N PHE A 469 -6.37 -25.97 20.75
CA PHE A 469 -5.62 -24.76 20.42
C PHE A 469 -6.38 -23.50 20.83
N ASP A 470 -5.63 -22.51 21.30
CA ASP A 470 -6.14 -21.18 21.61
C ASP A 470 -6.19 -20.30 20.37
N MET A 471 -5.34 -20.59 19.37
CA MET A 471 -5.28 -19.88 18.11
C MET A 471 -4.97 -20.84 16.95
N ILE A 472 -5.67 -20.67 15.83
CA ILE A 472 -5.36 -21.33 14.57
C ILE A 472 -5.16 -20.29 13.47
N ILE A 473 -4.06 -20.38 12.74
CA ILE A 473 -3.83 -19.71 11.46
C ILE A 473 -4.19 -20.69 10.35
N PHE A 474 -5.09 -20.26 9.47
CA PHE A 474 -5.58 -21.02 8.33
C PHE A 474 -5.38 -20.22 7.05
N ASP A 475 -4.28 -20.50 6.34
CA ASP A 475 -3.86 -19.78 5.13
C ASP A 475 -3.58 -20.74 3.97
N PRO A 476 -4.60 -21.44 3.43
CA PRO A 476 -4.40 -22.40 2.35
C PRO A 476 -3.97 -21.73 1.04
N PRO A 477 -3.17 -22.43 0.21
CA PRO A 477 -2.89 -21.96 -1.15
C PRO A 477 -4.16 -21.94 -2.00
N SER A 478 -4.19 -21.13 -3.07
CA SER A 478 -5.34 -21.13 -4.00
C SER A 478 -5.60 -22.53 -4.60
N PHE A 479 -4.53 -23.24 -4.95
CA PHE A 479 -4.55 -24.62 -5.43
C PHE A 479 -3.36 -25.38 -4.83
N GLY A 480 -3.55 -26.67 -4.60
CA GLY A 480 -2.49 -27.56 -4.13
C GLY A 480 -2.63 -28.93 -4.77
N THR A 481 -1.52 -29.63 -4.97
CA THR A 481 -1.54 -31.04 -5.37
C THR A 481 -0.70 -31.81 -4.37
N SER A 482 -1.25 -32.91 -3.87
CA SER A 482 -0.55 -33.89 -3.06
C SER A 482 -0.69 -35.27 -3.71
N ARG A 483 0.10 -36.24 -3.23
CA ARG A 483 -0.09 -37.66 -3.60
C ARG A 483 -1.49 -38.21 -3.25
N TRP A 484 -2.26 -37.48 -2.44
CA TRP A 484 -3.57 -37.88 -1.95
C TRP A 484 -4.72 -37.15 -2.65
N GLY A 485 -4.44 -36.20 -3.55
CA GLY A 485 -5.46 -35.50 -4.32
C GLY A 485 -5.11 -34.06 -4.62
N ARG A 486 -6.09 -33.33 -5.15
CA ARG A 486 -5.97 -31.92 -5.50
C ARG A 486 -6.80 -31.09 -4.52
N PHE A 487 -6.22 -30.01 -4.00
CA PHE A 487 -6.89 -28.98 -3.23
C PHE A 487 -7.24 -27.78 -4.13
N SER A 488 -8.43 -27.23 -3.97
CA SER A 488 -8.84 -25.94 -4.52
C SER A 488 -9.61 -25.16 -3.47
N VAL A 489 -9.19 -23.92 -3.21
CA VAL A 489 -9.87 -23.03 -2.28
C VAL A 489 -11.37 -22.88 -2.63
N MET A 490 -11.72 -22.88 -3.91
CA MET A 490 -13.10 -22.69 -4.37
C MET A 490 -14.03 -23.86 -4.03
N ARG A 491 -13.47 -25.06 -3.83
CA ARG A 491 -14.23 -26.29 -3.56
C ARG A 491 -14.08 -26.74 -2.11
N ASP A 492 -12.87 -26.63 -1.56
CA ASP A 492 -12.48 -27.36 -0.36
C ASP A 492 -12.37 -26.49 0.89
N TYR A 493 -12.39 -25.15 0.75
CA TYR A 493 -12.14 -24.23 1.86
C TYR A 493 -13.17 -24.37 2.99
N GLU A 494 -14.47 -24.32 2.65
CA GLU A 494 -15.56 -24.39 3.63
C GLU A 494 -15.52 -25.68 4.47
N SER A 495 -15.36 -26.84 3.82
CA SER A 495 -15.30 -28.11 4.53
C SER A 495 -14.07 -28.24 5.41
N LEU A 496 -12.91 -27.77 4.94
CA LEU A 496 -11.66 -27.86 5.71
C LEU A 496 -11.63 -26.89 6.88
N VAL A 497 -12.12 -25.66 6.70
CA VAL A 497 -12.16 -24.67 7.80
C VAL A 497 -13.17 -25.09 8.87
N SER A 498 -14.26 -25.77 8.50
CA SER A 498 -15.19 -26.36 9.47
C SER A 498 -14.53 -27.43 10.36
N LEU A 499 -13.75 -28.34 9.77
CA LEU A 499 -12.96 -29.31 10.52
C LEU A 499 -11.89 -28.64 11.40
N THR A 500 -11.32 -27.54 10.91
CA THR A 500 -10.30 -26.77 11.63
C THR A 500 -10.90 -26.07 12.86
N MET A 501 -12.10 -25.49 12.74
CA MET A 501 -12.79 -24.83 13.86
C MET A 501 -13.00 -25.77 15.05
N ARG A 502 -13.23 -27.08 14.83
CA ARG A 502 -13.38 -28.09 15.90
C ARG A 502 -12.14 -28.28 16.77
N LEU A 503 -10.97 -27.88 16.30
CA LEU A 503 -9.73 -27.93 17.06
C LEU A 503 -9.55 -26.72 17.99
N LEU A 504 -10.35 -25.66 17.86
CA LEU A 504 -10.29 -24.49 18.74
C LEU A 504 -10.97 -24.75 20.07
N ARG A 505 -10.33 -24.30 21.14
CA ARG A 505 -10.95 -24.16 22.47
C ARG A 505 -12.07 -23.13 22.42
N ASP A 506 -12.91 -23.15 23.45
CA ASP A 506 -13.90 -22.10 23.64
C ASP A 506 -13.23 -20.74 23.79
N GLY A 507 -13.77 -19.74 23.09
CA GLY A 507 -13.15 -18.43 22.95
C GLY A 507 -11.89 -18.42 22.07
N GLY A 508 -11.51 -19.50 21.39
CA GLY A 508 -10.30 -19.55 20.59
C GLY A 508 -10.32 -18.61 19.36
N TRP A 509 -9.14 -18.23 18.88
CA TRP A 509 -8.94 -17.37 17.71
C TRP A 509 -8.75 -18.15 16.41
N LEU A 510 -9.47 -17.76 15.36
CA LEU A 510 -9.21 -18.19 13.99
C LEU A 510 -8.77 -17.00 13.14
N LEU A 511 -7.57 -17.08 12.56
CA LEU A 511 -7.14 -16.23 11.46
C LEU A 511 -7.34 -16.98 10.15
N ALA A 512 -8.41 -16.67 9.43
CA ALA A 512 -8.79 -17.32 8.19
C ALA A 512 -8.43 -16.44 6.99
N CYS A 513 -7.58 -16.93 6.08
CA CYS A 513 -7.00 -16.17 4.99
C CYS A 513 -7.20 -16.82 3.61
N THR A 514 -7.25 -16.00 2.57
CA THR A 514 -7.05 -16.44 1.19
C THR A 514 -6.58 -15.27 0.32
N ASN A 515 -5.65 -15.55 -0.59
CA ASN A 515 -5.21 -14.61 -1.64
C ASN A 515 -5.82 -14.94 -3.02
N HIS A 516 -6.82 -15.82 -3.08
CA HIS A 516 -7.39 -16.22 -4.37
C HIS A 516 -8.22 -15.08 -4.99
N ARG A 517 -7.79 -14.59 -6.15
CA ARG A 517 -8.40 -13.44 -6.85
C ARG A 517 -9.90 -13.61 -7.13
N ALA A 518 -10.36 -14.84 -7.38
CA ALA A 518 -11.78 -15.12 -7.65
C ALA A 518 -12.66 -15.14 -6.39
N VAL A 519 -12.06 -15.16 -5.19
CA VAL A 519 -12.80 -15.10 -3.93
C VAL A 519 -12.93 -13.65 -3.50
N ARG A 520 -14.16 -13.17 -3.39
CA ARG A 520 -14.48 -11.87 -2.79
C ARG A 520 -14.63 -11.99 -1.27
N MET A 521 -14.45 -10.89 -0.55
CA MET A 521 -14.60 -10.83 0.90
C MET A 521 -15.92 -11.42 1.41
N GLY A 522 -17.04 -11.07 0.75
CA GLY A 522 -18.36 -11.59 1.13
C GLY A 522 -18.49 -13.11 0.97
N LYS A 523 -17.80 -13.70 -0.02
CA LYS A 523 -17.80 -15.15 -0.23
C LYS A 523 -17.03 -15.87 0.88
N LEU A 524 -15.86 -15.35 1.25
CA LEU A 524 -15.10 -15.88 2.38
C LEU A 524 -15.91 -15.81 3.67
N GLN A 525 -16.61 -14.70 3.91
CA GLN A 525 -17.49 -14.55 5.08
C GLN A 525 -18.61 -15.60 5.09
N GLY A 526 -19.23 -15.85 3.93
CA GLY A 526 -20.25 -16.88 3.76
C GLY A 526 -19.73 -18.28 4.08
N TRP A 527 -18.55 -18.64 3.58
CA TRP A 527 -17.90 -19.92 3.90
C TRP A 527 -17.64 -20.08 5.40
N LEU A 528 -17.15 -19.04 6.07
CA LEU A 528 -16.92 -19.08 7.53
C LEU A 528 -18.22 -19.25 8.32
N GLN A 529 -19.30 -18.59 7.89
CA GLN A 529 -20.61 -18.72 8.51
C GLN A 529 -21.16 -20.15 8.38
N SER A 530 -21.12 -20.73 7.19
CA SER A 530 -21.56 -22.11 6.94
C SER A 530 -20.69 -23.11 7.70
N ALA A 531 -19.38 -22.92 7.69
CA ALA A 531 -18.42 -23.78 8.38
C ALA A 531 -18.62 -23.79 9.90
N ALA A 532 -18.88 -22.63 10.52
CA ALA A 532 -19.19 -22.54 11.94
C ALA A 532 -20.49 -23.28 12.31
N SER A 533 -21.53 -23.12 11.48
CA SER A 533 -22.79 -23.86 11.64
C SER A 533 -22.57 -25.38 11.59
N ALA A 534 -21.81 -25.87 10.59
CA ALA A 534 -21.47 -27.28 10.44
C ALA A 534 -20.51 -27.82 11.53
N ALA A 535 -19.70 -26.94 12.11
CA ALA A 535 -18.85 -27.28 13.25
C ALA A 535 -19.65 -27.35 14.57
N GLY A 536 -20.84 -26.75 14.64
CA GLY A 536 -21.64 -26.67 15.86
C GLY A 536 -21.23 -25.53 16.79
N CYS A 537 -20.52 -24.52 16.29
CA CYS A 537 -20.07 -23.37 17.08
C CYS A 537 -20.70 -22.05 16.59
N ARG A 538 -20.66 -21.05 17.46
CA ARG A 538 -20.84 -19.64 17.08
C ARG A 538 -19.49 -19.06 16.71
N TRP A 539 -19.51 -18.07 15.83
CA TRP A 539 -18.32 -17.29 15.50
C TRP A 539 -18.67 -15.82 15.51
N THR A 540 -17.66 -14.98 15.76
CA THR A 540 -17.81 -13.52 15.70
C THR A 540 -16.64 -12.95 14.93
N VAL A 541 -16.95 -12.20 13.86
CA VAL A 541 -15.96 -11.39 13.16
C VAL A 541 -15.60 -10.22 14.06
N LEU A 542 -14.35 -10.14 14.45
CA LEU A 542 -13.85 -8.98 15.19
C LEU A 542 -13.18 -7.98 14.26
N GLU A 543 -12.54 -8.45 13.19
CA GLU A 543 -11.87 -7.58 12.24
C GLU A 543 -11.81 -8.21 10.84
N ARG A 544 -12.03 -7.36 9.82
CA ARG A 544 -11.61 -7.63 8.44
C ARG A 544 -10.13 -7.28 8.35
N ALA A 545 -9.27 -8.29 8.42
CA ALA A 545 -7.84 -8.09 8.40
C ALA A 545 -7.39 -7.63 7.00
N SER A 546 -6.56 -6.60 6.96
CA SER A 546 -6.03 -5.99 5.74
C SER A 546 -4.52 -6.17 5.64
N ALA A 547 -4.03 -6.16 4.41
CA ALA A 547 -2.60 -6.00 4.15
C ALA A 547 -2.11 -4.61 4.59
N ASP A 548 -0.80 -4.42 4.67
CA ASP A 548 -0.21 -3.13 5.00
C ASP A 548 -0.23 -2.17 3.80
N LEU A 549 0.19 -0.92 4.01
CA LEU A 549 0.09 0.16 3.03
C LEU A 549 0.86 -0.08 1.72
N ASP A 550 1.79 -1.05 1.70
CA ASP A 550 2.52 -1.47 0.50
C ASP A 550 1.66 -2.31 -0.47
N PHE A 551 0.49 -2.79 -0.02
CA PHE A 551 -0.52 -3.50 -0.80
C PHE A 551 -1.85 -2.72 -0.85
N PRO A 552 -1.88 -1.56 -1.53
CA PRO A 552 -3.09 -0.76 -1.64
C PRO A 552 -4.22 -1.52 -2.32
N VAL A 553 -5.47 -1.24 -1.93
CA VAL A 553 -6.65 -1.78 -2.61
C VAL A 553 -6.74 -1.16 -4.01
N GLY A 554 -6.95 -1.99 -5.02
CA GLY A 554 -6.98 -1.53 -6.39
C GLY A 554 -8.25 -0.77 -6.78
N LEU A 555 -8.26 -0.29 -8.02
CA LEU A 555 -9.34 0.54 -8.60
C LEU A 555 -10.71 -0.16 -8.67
N GLU A 556 -10.77 -1.47 -8.44
CA GLU A 556 -11.98 -2.31 -8.41
C GLU A 556 -12.51 -2.55 -6.97
N GLY A 557 -11.88 -1.95 -5.96
CA GLY A 557 -12.37 -1.94 -4.58
C GLY A 557 -12.19 -3.24 -3.79
N GLU A 558 -11.78 -4.34 -4.41
CA GLU A 558 -11.53 -5.62 -3.73
C GLU A 558 -10.05 -5.77 -3.33
N PRO A 559 -9.72 -6.02 -2.05
CA PRO A 559 -8.35 -6.21 -1.62
C PRO A 559 -7.74 -7.49 -2.21
N HIS A 560 -6.42 -7.51 -2.44
CA HIS A 560 -5.70 -8.72 -2.85
C HIS A 560 -5.91 -9.85 -1.84
N LEU A 561 -5.54 -9.59 -0.59
CA LEU A 561 -5.69 -10.47 0.55
C LEU A 561 -7.10 -10.36 1.15
N LYS A 562 -7.75 -11.51 1.35
CA LYS A 562 -9.00 -11.62 2.10
C LYS A 562 -8.71 -12.35 3.40
N ALA A 563 -8.90 -11.67 4.53
CA ALA A 563 -8.63 -12.25 5.83
C ALA A 563 -9.64 -11.82 6.89
N PHE A 564 -9.99 -12.74 7.78
CA PHE A 564 -10.81 -12.49 8.95
C PHE A 564 -10.13 -12.96 10.23
N ARG A 565 -10.22 -12.14 11.28
CA ARG A 565 -9.87 -12.51 12.66
C ARG A 565 -11.17 -12.77 13.42
N CYS A 566 -11.33 -14.02 13.84
CA CYS A 566 -12.59 -14.51 14.39
C CYS A 566 -12.39 -15.11 15.78
N ARG A 567 -13.37 -14.92 16.67
CA ARG A 567 -13.50 -15.74 17.88
C ARG A 567 -14.49 -16.88 17.60
N VAL A 568 -14.18 -18.07 18.11
CA VAL A 568 -15.07 -19.23 18.10
C VAL A 568 -15.59 -19.45 19.51
N ALA A 569 -16.90 -19.64 19.65
CA ALA A 569 -17.57 -19.94 20.91
C ALA A 569 -18.44 -21.19 20.75
N TRP A 570 -18.26 -22.17 21.63
CA TRP A 570 -19.05 -23.40 21.62
C TRP A 570 -20.42 -23.16 22.23
N LYS A 571 -21.40 -23.97 21.81
CA LYS A 571 -22.79 -23.89 22.30
C LYS A 571 -22.96 -24.62 23.61
#